data_AF-A0A938B0C6-F1
#
_entry.id   AF-A0A938B0C6-F1
#
_cell.length_a   1.000
_cell.length_b   1.000
_cell.length_c   1.000
_cell.angle_alpha   90.00
_cell.angle_beta   90.00
_cell.angle_gamma   90.00
#
_symmetry.space_group_name_H-M   'P 1'
#
loop_
_entity.id
_entity.type
_entity.pdbx_description
1 polymer ?
#
loop_
_entity_poly.entity_id
_entity_poly.type
_entity_poly.pdbx_seq_one_letter_code
_entity_poly.pdbx_strand_id
1 'polypeptide(L)'
;MAKNAYVASRSGWFSCRTACYLALGVPAVVQDTGFCSSLPGHEGILAFTTLEEARTAIMHLFNAPERHAQAARDIAAAYFDARMILTRLLEQALSGNP
;
A
#
# COMPACT_ATOMS: atom_id res chain seq x y z
N MET A 1 -8.64 -4.49 -7.82
CA MET A 1 -9.99 -3.92 -7.58
C MET A 1 -10.43 -4.27 -6.18
N ALA A 2 -10.89 -3.28 -5.41
CA ALA A 2 -11.44 -3.50 -4.08
C ALA A 2 -12.93 -3.84 -4.17
N LYS A 3 -13.50 -4.46 -3.14
CA LYS A 3 -14.95 -4.61 -3.03
C LYS A 3 -15.57 -3.21 -2.89
N ASN A 4 -16.67 -2.95 -3.59
CA ASN A 4 -17.29 -1.61 -3.62
C ASN A 4 -17.59 -1.04 -2.22
N ALA A 5 -17.93 -1.89 -1.25
CA ALA A 5 -18.15 -1.47 0.14
C ALA A 5 -16.94 -0.71 0.73
N TYR A 6 -15.70 -1.11 0.43
CA TYR A 6 -14.50 -0.44 0.92
C TYR A 6 -14.24 0.90 0.22
N VAL A 7 -14.60 0.98 -1.06
CA VAL A 7 -14.48 2.21 -1.86
C VAL A 7 -15.50 3.24 -1.38
N ALA A 8 -16.77 2.84 -1.26
CA ALA A 8 -17.86 3.71 -0.85
C ALA A 8 -17.71 4.21 0.60
N SER A 9 -17.23 3.36 1.52
CA SER A 9 -17.03 3.74 2.92
C SER A 9 -15.72 4.50 3.18
N ARG A 10 -14.82 4.56 2.19
CA ARG A 10 -13.44 5.05 2.37
C ARG A 10 -12.75 4.45 3.60
N SER A 11 -12.90 3.14 3.82
CA SER A 11 -12.46 2.46 5.04
C SER A 11 -10.94 2.36 5.21
N GLY A 12 -10.15 2.81 4.22
CA GLY A 12 -8.70 2.63 4.20
C GLY A 12 -8.25 1.19 3.98
N TRP A 13 -9.15 0.30 3.52
CA TRP A 13 -8.83 -1.12 3.38
C TRP A 13 -7.69 -1.34 2.40
N PHE A 14 -6.68 -2.09 2.85
CA PHE A 14 -5.53 -2.51 2.06
C PHE A 14 -5.32 -4.01 2.20
N SER A 15 -5.08 -4.71 1.09
CA SER A 15 -5.07 -6.18 1.10
C SER A 15 -3.74 -6.75 1.56
N CYS A 16 -3.77 -7.84 2.32
CA CYS A 16 -2.56 -8.60 2.70
C CYS A 16 -1.81 -9.09 1.46
N ARG A 17 -2.52 -9.49 0.39
CA ARG A 17 -1.91 -9.91 -0.88
C ARG A 17 -1.07 -8.81 -1.49
N THR A 18 -1.56 -7.57 -1.47
CA THR A 18 -0.80 -6.41 -1.96
C THR A 18 0.46 -6.24 -1.13
N ALA A 19 0.37 -6.30 0.20
CA ALA A 19 1.54 -6.21 1.07
C ALA A 19 2.60 -7.28 0.77
N CYS A 20 2.18 -8.53 0.54
CA CYS A 20 3.09 -9.62 0.17
C CYS A 20 3.76 -9.39 -1.19
N TYR A 21 3.03 -8.87 -2.19
CA TYR A 21 3.62 -8.53 -3.49
C TYR A 21 4.67 -7.43 -3.37
N LEU A 22 4.40 -6.41 -2.57
CA LEU A 22 5.37 -5.34 -2.32
C LEU A 22 6.66 -5.86 -1.70
N ALA A 23 6.56 -6.79 -0.74
CA ALA A 23 7.72 -7.44 -0.13
C ALA A 23 8.55 -8.24 -1.14
N LEU A 24 7.93 -8.79 -2.18
CA LEU A 24 8.60 -9.46 -3.30
C LEU A 24 9.13 -8.47 -4.37
N GLY A 25 8.98 -7.16 -4.16
CA GLY A 25 9.33 -6.13 -5.13
C GLY A 25 8.41 -6.07 -6.34
N VAL A 26 7.19 -6.59 -6.21
CA VAL A 26 6.15 -6.51 -7.24
C VAL A 26 5.29 -5.28 -6.95
N PRO A 27 5.41 -4.19 -7.75
CA PRO A 27 4.58 -3.01 -7.57
C PRO A 27 3.11 -3.29 -7.90
N ALA A 28 2.20 -2.52 -7.31
CA ALA A 28 0.76 -2.75 -7.42
C ALA A 28 -0.03 -1.50 -7.80
N VAL A 29 -0.99 -1.67 -8.71
CA VAL A 29 -2.01 -0.66 -9.03
C VAL A 29 -3.27 -0.99 -8.23
N VAL A 30 -3.65 -0.12 -7.29
CA VAL A 30 -4.65 -0.41 -6.25
C VAL A 30 -5.72 0.66 -6.26
N GLN A 31 -6.99 0.26 -6.21
CA GLN A 31 -8.10 1.21 -6.15
C GLN A 31 -8.11 1.91 -4.79
N ASP A 32 -8.16 3.24 -4.77
CA ASP A 32 -8.17 4.02 -3.54
C ASP A 32 -9.46 3.76 -2.76
N THR A 33 -9.28 3.20 -1.56
CA THR A 33 -10.32 2.99 -0.54
C THR A 33 -10.16 3.98 0.61
N GLY A 34 -9.33 5.02 0.46
CA GLY A 34 -8.90 5.91 1.53
C GLY A 34 -7.57 5.52 2.17
N PHE A 35 -6.89 4.47 1.69
CA PHE A 35 -5.62 4.00 2.29
C PHE A 35 -4.47 4.99 2.10
N CYS A 36 -4.58 5.90 1.12
CA CYS A 36 -3.59 6.93 0.83
C CYS A 36 -3.38 7.95 1.97
N SER A 37 -4.24 7.94 3.01
CA SER A 37 -4.00 8.73 4.24
C SER A 37 -2.84 8.17 5.08
N SER A 38 -2.53 6.88 4.94
CA SER A 38 -1.52 6.19 5.74
C SER A 38 -0.36 5.63 4.91
N LEU A 39 -0.58 5.38 3.61
CA LEU A 39 0.39 4.78 2.70
C LEU A 39 0.63 5.70 1.49
N PRO A 40 1.83 5.68 0.88
CA PRO A 40 2.06 6.35 -0.39
C PRO A 40 1.24 5.71 -1.51
N GLY A 41 0.86 6.53 -2.51
CA GLY A 41 0.02 6.12 -3.64
C GLY A 41 0.55 6.51 -5.02
N HIS A 42 1.84 6.85 -5.16
CA HIS A 42 2.45 7.33 -6.40
C HIS A 42 3.56 6.42 -6.97
N GLU A 43 4.33 5.74 -6.11
CA GLU A 43 5.42 4.85 -6.49
C GLU A 43 5.39 3.58 -5.65
N GLY A 44 5.74 2.43 -6.24
CA GLY A 44 5.57 1.08 -5.64
C GLY A 44 4.10 0.65 -5.48
N ILE A 45 3.25 1.54 -4.95
CA ILE A 45 1.79 1.45 -4.94
C ILE A 45 1.26 2.63 -5.75
N LEU A 46 0.51 2.36 -6.81
CA LEU A 46 -0.15 3.41 -7.60
C LEU A 46 -1.65 3.37 -7.33
N ALA A 47 -2.15 4.41 -6.68
CA ALA A 47 -3.56 4.52 -6.35
C ALA A 47 -4.38 5.02 -7.55
N PHE A 48 -5.61 4.54 -7.69
CA PHE A 48 -6.56 5.06 -8.69
C PHE A 48 -7.98 5.11 -8.16
N THR A 49 -8.77 6.05 -8.66
CA THR A 49 -10.20 6.20 -8.38
C THR A 49 -11.04 5.96 -9.64
N THR A 50 -10.47 6.21 -10.81
CA THR A 50 -11.15 6.04 -12.11
C THR A 50 -10.45 4.98 -12.97
N LEU A 51 -11.17 4.49 -13.98
CA LEU A 51 -10.59 3.57 -14.98
C LEU A 51 -9.43 4.21 -15.74
N GLU A 52 -9.54 5.52 -16.02
CA GLU A 52 -8.52 6.27 -16.75
C GLU A 52 -7.24 6.45 -15.93
N GLU A 53 -7.37 6.71 -14.64
CA GLU A 53 -6.24 6.71 -13.70
C GLU A 53 -5.59 5.33 -13.60
N ALA A 54 -6.39 4.24 -13.57
CA ALA A 54 -5.85 2.88 -13.55
C ALA A 54 -5.00 2.60 -14.81
N ARG A 55 -5.50 3.01 -15.98
CA ARG A 55 -4.77 2.90 -17.25
C ARG A 55 -3.46 3.69 -17.19
N THR A 56 -3.52 4.93 -16.74
CA THR A 56 -2.34 5.81 -16.62
C THR A 56 -1.31 5.24 -15.63
N ALA A 57 -1.76 4.71 -14.49
CA ALA A 57 -0.91 4.08 -13.50
C ALA A 57 -0.19 2.84 -14.05
N ILE A 58 -0.88 2.00 -14.83
CA ILE A 58 -0.26 0.85 -15.49
C ILE A 58 0.84 1.30 -16.44
N MET A 59 0.59 2.32 -17.27
CA MET A 59 1.60 2.86 -18.18
C MET A 59 2.80 3.46 -17.44
N HIS A 60 2.56 4.20 -16.35
CA HIS A 60 3.60 4.78 -15.52
C HIS A 60 4.50 3.69 -14.91
N LEU A 61 3.90 2.62 -14.39
CA LEU A 61 4.62 1.46 -13.86
C LEU A 61 5.54 0.83 -14.91
N PHE A 62 5.05 0.62 -16.14
CA PHE A 62 5.83 0.06 -17.24
C PHE A 62 6.99 0.94 -17.71
N ASN A 63 6.91 2.26 -17.52
CA ASN A 63 7.98 3.18 -17.90
C ASN A 63 9.15 3.20 -16.92
N ALA A 64 8.97 2.73 -15.68
CA ALA A 64 10.01 2.74 -14.65
C ALA A 64 9.93 1.49 -13.72
N PRO A 65 9.96 0.26 -14.26
CA PRO A 65 9.65 -0.95 -13.51
C PRO A 65 10.62 -1.19 -12.34
N GLU A 66 11.91 -0.93 -12.51
CA GLU A 66 12.92 -1.11 -11.46
C GLU A 66 12.73 -0.13 -10.29
N ARG A 67 12.41 1.13 -10.59
CA ARG A 67 12.09 2.16 -9.60
C ARG A 67 10.85 1.78 -8.81
N HIS A 68 9.80 1.33 -9.49
CA HIS A 68 8.58 0.86 -8.84
C HIS A 68 8.82 -0.41 -8.00
N ALA A 69 9.66 -1.34 -8.48
CA ALA A 69 10.03 -2.54 -7.73
C ALA A 69 10.83 -2.21 -6.45
N GLN A 70 11.72 -1.21 -6.53
CA GLN A 70 12.47 -0.75 -5.36
C GLN A 70 11.55 -0.04 -4.37
N ALA A 71 10.75 0.91 -4.83
CA ALA A 71 9.76 1.59 -3.99
C ALA A 71 8.78 0.60 -3.32
N ALA A 72 8.40 -0.47 -4.02
CA ALA A 72 7.56 -1.52 -3.47
C ALA A 72 8.22 -2.21 -2.25
N ARG A 73 9.51 -2.58 -2.36
CA ARG A 73 10.26 -3.16 -1.23
C ARG A 73 10.41 -2.17 -0.09
N ASP A 74 10.69 -0.91 -0.40
CA ASP A 74 10.89 0.14 0.60
C ASP A 74 9.59 0.38 1.39
N ILE A 75 8.44 0.42 0.72
CA ILE A 75 7.14 0.53 1.36
C ILE A 75 6.85 -0.71 2.22
N ALA A 76 7.15 -1.91 1.73
CA ALA A 76 6.95 -3.12 2.51
C ALA A 76 7.76 -3.12 3.80
N ALA A 77 9.03 -2.71 3.74
CA ALA A 77 9.90 -2.60 4.89
C ALA A 77 9.42 -1.52 5.88
N ALA A 78 9.01 -0.35 5.38
CA ALA A 78 8.64 0.78 6.22
C ALA A 78 7.28 0.62 6.92
N TYR A 79 6.29 0.02 6.24
CA TYR A 79 4.90 0.00 6.72
C TYR A 79 4.40 -1.39 7.14
N PHE A 80 5.05 -2.47 6.70
CA PHE A 80 4.56 -3.84 6.90
C PHE A 80 5.59 -4.80 7.51
N ASP A 81 6.80 -4.36 7.87
CA ASP A 81 7.78 -5.22 8.57
C ASP A 81 7.28 -5.53 9.99
N ALA A 82 6.93 -6.80 10.22
CA ALA A 82 6.41 -7.27 11.50
C ALA A 82 7.38 -7.00 12.65
N ARG A 83 8.70 -7.09 12.45
CA ARG A 83 9.68 -6.82 13.51
C ARG A 83 9.60 -5.38 13.99
N MET A 84 9.32 -4.44 13.09
CA MET A 84 9.18 -3.03 13.44
C MET A 84 7.79 -2.75 14.04
N ILE A 85 6.73 -3.16 13.33
CA ILE A 85 5.36 -2.78 13.69
C ILE A 85 4.88 -3.52 14.93
N LEU A 86 5.09 -4.84 15.01
CA LEU A 86 4.65 -5.62 16.17
C LEU A 86 5.37 -5.19 17.45
N THR A 87 6.68 -4.93 17.37
CA THR A 87 7.46 -4.44 18.52
C THR A 87 6.88 -3.13 19.05
N ARG A 88 6.62 -2.14 18.17
CA ARG A 88 6.01 -0.87 18.57
C ARG A 88 4.61 -1.04 19.16
N LEU A 89 3.79 -1.92 18.59
CA LEU A 89 2.44 -2.20 19.12
C LEU A 89 2.51 -2.84 20.51
N LEU A 90 3.42 -3.79 20.73
CA LEU A 90 3.62 -4.42 22.04
C LEU A 90 4.15 -3.43 23.06
N GLU A 91 5.12 -2.59 22.69
CA GLU A 91 5.63 -1.52 23.56
C GLU A 91 4.51 -0.56 23.97
N GLN A 92 3.66 -0.13 23.04
CA GLN A 92 2.52 0.74 23.34
C GLN A 92 1.48 0.06 24.24
N ALA A 93 1.10 -1.17 23.93
CA ALA A 93 0.09 -1.91 24.70
C ALA A 93 0.56 -2.23 26.14
N LEU A 94 1.87 -2.47 26.32
CA LEU A 94 2.45 -2.87 27.60
C LEU A 94 3.02 -1.71 28.43
N SER A 95 3.29 -0.55 27.82
CA SER A 95 3.79 0.65 28.53
C SER A 95 2.71 1.40 29.31
N GLY A 96 1.44 1.00 29.19
CA GLY A 96 0.34 1.49 30.04
C GLY A 96 0.02 2.98 29.89
N ASN A 97 0.58 3.66 28.89
CA ASN A 97 0.25 5.05 28.60
C ASN A 97 -0.86 5.10 27.54
N PRO A 98 -2.04 5.67 27.87
CA PRO A 98 -3.14 5.83 26.92
C PRO A 98 -2.80 6.80 25.78
#